data_AF-C6PYE3-F1
#
_entry.id   AF-C6PYE3-F1
#
_cell.length_a   1.000
_cell.length_b   1.000
_cell.length_c   1.000
_cell.angle_alpha   90.00
_cell.angle_beta   90.00
_cell.angle_gamma   90.00
#
_symmetry.space_group_name_H-M   'P 1'
#
loop_
_entity.id
_entity.type
_entity.pdbx_description
1 polymer ?
#
loop_
_entity_poly.entity_id
_entity_poly.type
_entity_poly.pdbx_seq_one_letter_code
_entity_poly.pdbx_strand_id
1 'polypeptide(L)'
;MKNYFCRLKVRNKNFESYMKEKVELWKKENKDNQTIAINIVKETYEKYDDKKTMIIVSFIPPYYPHKYLREEDAKDKKFINSIDKTIEYAHEKFNEKIIKEDFFMGISDLSYTGIENNKNISGLSSNIVGYGISYDLPLEALSKLSIPAIVFGGEGKDFHKYSERLNVPYTLNVVPELYEHIIYSLLQ
;
A
#
# COMPACT_ATOMS: atom_id res chain seq x y z
N MET A 1 13.98 -8.29 -15.81
CA MET A 1 13.61 -7.25 -16.82
C MET A 1 14.65 -6.15 -17.02
N LYS A 2 15.26 -5.61 -15.95
CA LYS A 2 16.24 -4.50 -16.00
C LYS A 2 17.36 -4.69 -17.05
N ASN A 3 17.96 -5.89 -17.11
CA ASN A 3 19.00 -6.22 -18.09
C ASN A 3 18.52 -6.22 -19.56
N TYR A 4 17.26 -6.58 -19.82
CA TYR A 4 16.67 -6.58 -21.17
C TYR A 4 16.34 -5.16 -21.62
N PHE A 5 15.75 -4.37 -20.72
CA PHE A 5 15.44 -2.97 -20.96
C PHE A 5 16.73 -2.16 -21.21
N CYS A 6 17.81 -2.40 -20.46
CA CYS A 6 19.12 -1.79 -20.72
C CYS A 6 19.68 -2.17 -22.09
N ARG A 7 19.58 -3.43 -22.52
CA ARG A 7 20.05 -3.87 -23.85
C ARG A 7 19.26 -3.22 -24.99
N LEU A 8 17.96 -3.06 -24.82
CA LEU A 8 17.09 -2.36 -25.78
C LEU A 8 17.40 -0.86 -25.84
N LYS A 9 17.59 -0.19 -24.69
CA LYS A 9 17.96 1.24 -24.64
C LYS A 9 19.28 1.54 -25.36
N VAL A 10 20.27 0.65 -25.24
CA VAL A 10 21.58 0.83 -25.89
C VAL A 10 21.48 0.71 -27.42
N ARG A 11 20.53 -0.10 -27.93
CA ARG A 11 20.40 -0.39 -29.36
C ARG A 11 19.32 0.42 -30.08
N ASN A 12 18.28 0.85 -29.38
CA ASN A 12 17.20 1.66 -29.93
C ASN A 12 17.01 2.93 -29.09
N LYS A 13 17.68 4.01 -29.51
CA LYS A 13 17.66 5.32 -28.82
C LYS A 13 16.25 5.92 -28.71
N ASN A 14 15.30 5.49 -29.54
CA ASN A 14 13.94 6.02 -29.57
C ASN A 14 12.95 5.18 -28.75
N PHE A 15 13.37 4.06 -28.16
CA PHE A 15 12.47 3.14 -27.47
C PHE A 15 11.78 3.77 -26.25
N GLU A 16 12.45 4.64 -25.49
CA GLU A 16 11.82 5.32 -24.36
C GLU A 16 10.70 6.27 -24.80
N SER A 17 10.96 7.10 -25.82
CA SER A 17 9.95 8.01 -26.36
C SER A 17 8.76 7.24 -26.93
N TYR A 18 9.04 6.16 -27.68
CA TYR A 18 8.02 5.24 -28.19
C TYR A 18 7.15 4.66 -27.07
N MET A 19 7.76 4.17 -25.99
CA MET A 19 7.02 3.62 -24.86
C MET A 19 6.19 4.68 -24.13
N LYS A 20 6.70 5.91 -23.99
CA LYS A 20 5.93 7.03 -23.41
C LYS A 20 4.69 7.35 -24.23
N GLU A 21 4.81 7.44 -25.55
CA GLU A 21 3.67 7.68 -26.46
C GLU A 21 2.61 6.58 -26.34
N LYS A 22 3.04 5.31 -26.28
CA LYS A 22 2.14 4.16 -26.09
C LYS A 22 1.42 4.20 -24.74
N VAL A 23 2.13 4.56 -23.67
CA VAL A 23 1.51 4.73 -22.33
C VAL A 23 0.48 5.85 -22.34
N GLU A 24 0.78 6.99 -22.95
CA GLU A 24 -0.18 8.10 -23.07
C GLU A 24 -1.40 7.72 -23.91
N LEU A 25 -1.23 6.93 -24.98
CA LEU A 25 -2.35 6.36 -25.73
C LEU A 25 -3.22 5.46 -24.84
N TRP A 26 -2.62 4.53 -24.10
CA TRP A 26 -3.38 3.63 -23.23
C TRP A 26 -4.09 4.34 -22.08
N LYS A 27 -3.51 5.43 -21.55
CA LYS A 27 -4.18 6.31 -20.60
C LYS A 27 -5.41 6.98 -21.23
N LYS A 28 -5.30 7.50 -22.46
CA LYS A 28 -6.43 8.07 -23.21
C LYS A 28 -7.53 7.05 -23.49
N GLU A 29 -7.17 5.78 -23.63
CA GLU A 29 -8.11 4.66 -23.71
C GLU A 29 -8.70 4.23 -22.34
N ASN A 30 -8.43 4.97 -21.26
CA ASN A 30 -8.86 4.67 -19.89
C ASN A 30 -8.45 3.27 -19.39
N LYS A 31 -7.28 2.76 -19.80
CA LYS A 31 -6.74 1.53 -19.23
C LYS A 31 -6.22 1.77 -17.82
N ASP A 32 -6.47 0.80 -16.92
CA ASP A 32 -5.91 0.83 -15.57
C ASP A 32 -4.38 0.63 -15.57
N ASN A 33 -3.74 0.96 -14.45
CA ASN A 33 -2.28 0.89 -14.32
C ASN A 33 -1.72 -0.52 -14.47
N GLN A 34 -2.47 -1.55 -14.06
CA GLN A 34 -2.08 -2.95 -14.16
C GLN A 34 -2.04 -3.37 -15.63
N THR A 35 -3.08 -3.03 -16.38
CA THR A 35 -3.21 -3.29 -17.82
C THR A 35 -2.12 -2.56 -18.60
N ILE A 36 -1.86 -1.28 -18.26
CA ILE A 36 -0.76 -0.52 -18.86
C ILE A 36 0.58 -1.19 -18.57
N ALA A 37 0.84 -1.61 -17.32
CA ALA A 37 2.09 -2.29 -16.96
C ALA A 37 2.28 -3.62 -17.74
N ILE A 38 1.22 -4.42 -17.89
CA ILE A 38 1.25 -5.63 -18.71
C ILE A 38 1.56 -5.29 -20.17
N ASN A 39 0.96 -4.24 -20.71
CA ASN A 39 1.23 -3.80 -22.08
C ASN A 39 2.66 -3.27 -22.26
N ILE A 40 3.23 -2.60 -21.26
CA ILE A 40 4.65 -2.21 -21.26
C ILE A 40 5.54 -3.45 -21.37
N VAL A 41 5.27 -4.49 -20.57
CA VAL A 41 6.03 -5.75 -20.61
C VAL A 41 5.93 -6.41 -21.99
N LYS A 42 4.71 -6.52 -22.53
CA LYS A 42 4.45 -7.11 -23.85
C LYS A 42 5.15 -6.35 -24.97
N GLU A 43 4.97 -5.03 -25.03
CA GLU A 43 5.56 -4.20 -26.09
C GLU A 43 7.10 -4.21 -26.00
N THR A 44 7.66 -4.25 -24.78
CA THR A 44 9.10 -4.40 -24.59
C THR A 44 9.61 -5.73 -25.16
N TYR A 45 8.89 -6.82 -24.93
CA TYR A 45 9.25 -8.13 -25.49
C TYR A 45 9.04 -8.19 -27.02
N GLU A 46 7.99 -7.56 -27.56
CA GLU A 46 7.76 -7.51 -29.00
C GLU A 46 8.85 -6.77 -29.78
N LYS A 47 9.45 -5.75 -29.16
CA LYS A 47 10.61 -5.03 -29.69
C LYS A 47 11.95 -5.68 -29.35
N TYR A 48 11.95 -6.80 -28.64
CA TYR A 48 13.16 -7.56 -28.33
C TYR A 48 13.59 -8.41 -29.52
N ASP A 49 14.82 -8.23 -29.99
CA ASP A 49 15.33 -8.88 -31.21
C ASP A 49 15.48 -10.41 -31.05
N ASP A 50 15.90 -10.87 -29.88
CA ASP A 50 16.14 -12.30 -29.60
C ASP A 50 14.87 -12.95 -29.01
N LYS A 51 13.85 -13.09 -29.86
CA LYS A 51 12.58 -13.70 -29.46
C LYS A 51 12.78 -15.19 -29.21
N LYS A 52 12.57 -15.60 -27.97
CA LYS A 52 12.56 -17.00 -27.52
C LYS A 52 11.52 -17.17 -26.42
N THR A 53 11.08 -18.40 -26.18
CA THR A 53 10.18 -18.68 -25.07
C THR A 53 10.79 -18.20 -23.75
N MET A 54 10.07 -17.32 -23.04
CA MET A 54 10.54 -16.72 -21.79
C MET A 54 9.41 -16.61 -20.77
N ILE A 55 9.77 -16.77 -19.50
CA ILE A 55 8.94 -16.37 -18.37
C ILE A 55 9.47 -15.02 -17.87
N ILE A 56 8.61 -14.00 -17.83
CA ILE A 56 8.96 -12.67 -17.36
C ILE A 56 8.26 -12.42 -16.02
N VAL A 57 9.05 -12.19 -14.98
CA VAL A 57 8.56 -11.83 -13.64
C VAL A 57 8.81 -10.33 -13.40
N SER A 58 7.76 -9.62 -13.00
CA SER A 58 7.75 -8.17 -12.80
C SER A 58 6.80 -7.78 -11.67
N PHE A 59 7.07 -6.65 -11.00
CA PHE A 59 6.12 -6.01 -10.09
C PHE A 59 5.32 -4.96 -10.85
N ILE A 60 4.00 -4.94 -10.66
CA ILE A 60 3.09 -3.99 -11.32
C ILE A 60 2.38 -3.11 -10.26
N PRO A 61 1.95 -1.89 -10.62
CA PRO A 61 1.22 -1.01 -9.70
C PRO A 61 -0.16 -1.55 -9.27
N PRO A 62 -0.75 -1.01 -8.18
CA PRO A 62 -0.12 -0.10 -7.21
C PRO A 62 0.76 -0.85 -6.21
N TYR A 63 1.76 -0.15 -5.67
CA TYR A 63 2.53 -0.64 -4.52
C TYR A 63 2.01 0.00 -3.23
N TYR A 64 1.71 -0.83 -2.24
CA TYR A 64 1.37 -0.40 -0.89
C TYR A 64 2.59 -0.56 0.01
N PRO A 65 3.14 0.53 0.57
CA PRO A 65 4.22 0.43 1.55
C PRO A 65 3.73 -0.35 2.77
N HIS A 66 4.52 -1.35 3.20
CA HIS A 66 4.25 -1.98 4.49
C HIS A 66 4.52 -0.95 5.60
N LYS A 67 3.65 -0.94 6.61
CA LYS A 67 3.78 -0.11 7.81
C LYS A 67 3.27 -0.92 8.99
N TYR A 68 4.00 -0.88 10.08
CA TYR A 68 3.61 -1.42 11.38
C TYR A 68 4.19 -0.52 12.47
N LEU A 69 3.74 -0.71 13.70
CA LEU A 69 4.22 0.02 14.87
C LEU A 69 5.43 -0.71 15.46
N ARG A 70 6.45 0.04 15.85
CA ARG A 70 7.70 -0.51 16.38
C ARG A 70 7.89 -0.13 17.84
N GLU A 71 8.06 -1.12 18.72
CA GLU A 71 8.21 -0.86 20.15
C GLU A 71 9.48 -0.07 20.51
N GLU A 72 10.51 -0.12 19.66
CA GLU A 72 11.74 0.65 19.84
C GLU A 72 11.58 2.15 19.53
N ASP A 73 10.56 2.54 18.76
CA ASP A 73 10.27 3.95 18.48
C ASP A 73 9.39 4.54 19.59
N ALA A 74 9.81 5.65 20.19
CA ALA A 74 9.12 6.22 21.35
C ALA A 74 7.68 6.68 21.04
N LYS A 75 7.41 7.16 19.81
CA LYS A 75 6.06 7.59 19.40
C LYS A 75 5.16 6.39 19.18
N ASP A 76 5.67 5.38 18.47
CA ASP A 76 4.96 4.13 18.25
C ASP A 76 4.70 3.42 19.59
N LYS A 77 5.67 3.36 20.49
CA LYS A 77 5.51 2.77 21.84
C LYS A 77 4.45 3.49 22.68
N LYS A 78 4.42 4.83 22.68
CA LYS A 78 3.35 5.58 23.36
C LYS A 78 1.99 5.21 22.77
N PHE A 79 1.90 5.10 21.45
CA PHE A 79 0.68 4.73 20.75
C PHE A 79 0.24 3.29 21.10
N ILE A 80 1.14 2.31 21.00
CA ILE A 80 0.91 0.91 21.38
C ILE A 80 0.36 0.80 22.80
N ASN A 81 1.02 1.45 23.77
CA ASN A 81 0.57 1.42 25.18
C ASN A 81 -0.86 1.96 25.34
N SER A 82 -1.24 2.98 24.57
CA SER A 82 -2.61 3.50 24.59
C SER A 82 -3.62 2.53 24.00
N ILE A 83 -3.23 1.78 22.97
CA ILE A 83 -4.08 0.74 22.38
C ILE A 83 -4.26 -0.42 23.35
N ASP A 84 -3.19 -0.87 24.00
CA ASP A 84 -3.24 -1.98 24.97
C ASP A 84 -4.15 -1.65 26.16
N LYS A 85 -4.03 -0.44 26.72
CA LYS A 85 -4.96 0.04 27.75
C LYS A 85 -6.42 0.08 27.28
N THR A 86 -6.67 0.46 26.02
CA THR A 86 -8.03 0.46 25.46
C THR A 86 -8.57 -0.95 25.27
N ILE A 87 -7.73 -1.91 24.91
CA ILE A 87 -8.14 -3.32 24.80
C ILE A 87 -8.53 -3.87 26.19
N GLU A 88 -7.75 -3.55 27.23
CA GLU A 88 -8.10 -3.89 28.61
C GLU A 88 -9.41 -3.24 29.05
N TYR A 89 -9.57 -1.93 28.80
CA TYR A 89 -10.81 -1.19 29.08
C TYR A 89 -12.02 -1.79 28.36
N ALA A 90 -11.87 -2.19 27.10
CA ALA A 90 -12.93 -2.82 26.33
C ALA A 90 -13.40 -4.14 26.97
N HIS A 91 -12.45 -4.95 27.43
CA HIS A 91 -12.73 -6.20 28.12
C HIS A 91 -13.42 -5.96 29.47
N GLU A 92 -12.91 -5.05 30.29
CA GLU A 92 -13.46 -4.78 31.63
C GLU A 92 -14.84 -4.14 31.60
N LYS A 93 -15.07 -3.17 30.70
CA LYS A 93 -16.31 -2.40 30.67
C LYS A 93 -17.42 -3.05 29.84
N PHE A 94 -17.05 -3.64 28.70
CA PHE A 94 -18.01 -4.14 27.72
C PHE A 94 -17.97 -5.66 27.56
N ASN A 95 -17.03 -6.35 28.22
CA ASN A 95 -16.76 -7.77 27.99
C ASN A 95 -16.44 -8.07 26.52
N GLU A 96 -15.81 -7.11 25.84
CA GLU A 96 -15.44 -7.20 24.43
C GLU A 96 -14.00 -7.67 24.27
N LYS A 97 -13.80 -8.73 23.50
CA LYS A 97 -12.47 -9.29 23.24
C LYS A 97 -11.92 -8.76 21.92
N ILE A 98 -11.04 -7.79 22.01
CA ILE A 98 -10.35 -7.22 20.84
C ILE A 98 -8.99 -7.91 20.64
N ILE A 99 -8.68 -8.28 19.41
CA ILE A 99 -7.41 -8.88 19.02
C ILE A 99 -6.56 -7.82 18.32
N LYS A 100 -5.33 -7.65 18.78
CA LYS A 100 -4.31 -6.79 18.16
C LYS A 100 -3.46 -7.62 17.22
N GLU A 101 -3.37 -7.22 15.95
CA GLU A 101 -2.49 -7.82 14.94
C GLU A 101 -1.64 -6.74 14.27
N ASP A 102 -0.41 -7.08 13.90
CA ASP A 102 0.52 -6.12 13.27
C ASP A 102 0.14 -5.81 11.81
N PHE A 103 -0.56 -6.72 11.13
CA PHE A 103 -0.84 -6.64 9.70
C PHE A 103 -2.30 -6.87 9.39
N PHE A 104 -2.96 -5.84 8.84
CA PHE A 104 -4.28 -5.96 8.27
C PHE A 104 -4.19 -6.54 6.85
N MET A 105 -4.97 -7.60 6.57
CA MET A 105 -4.92 -8.29 5.28
C MET A 105 -5.84 -7.71 4.19
N GLY A 106 -6.59 -6.66 4.52
CA GLY A 106 -7.33 -5.87 3.55
C GLY A 106 -6.50 -4.74 2.92
N ILE A 107 -7.14 -3.97 2.05
CA ILE A 107 -6.55 -2.75 1.48
C ILE A 107 -6.81 -1.60 2.46
N SER A 108 -5.77 -0.83 2.76
CA SER A 108 -5.89 0.35 3.61
C SER A 108 -4.91 1.44 3.19
N ASP A 109 -5.42 2.67 3.12
CA ASP A 109 -4.64 3.87 2.85
C ASP A 109 -3.65 4.20 3.97
N LEU A 110 -3.76 3.53 5.13
CA LEU A 110 -2.75 3.63 6.20
C LEU A 110 -1.35 3.23 5.74
N SER A 111 -1.24 2.44 4.67
CA SER A 111 0.04 2.15 3.99
C SER A 111 0.79 3.41 3.54
N TYR A 112 0.11 4.56 3.42
CA TYR A 112 0.67 5.84 3.00
C TYR A 112 0.96 6.81 4.16
N THR A 113 0.89 6.35 5.42
CA THR A 113 1.21 7.16 6.61
C THR A 113 2.71 7.28 6.90
N GLY A 114 3.53 6.60 6.10
CA GLY A 114 4.98 6.68 6.13
C GLY A 114 5.62 5.50 5.40
N ILE A 115 6.89 5.66 5.06
CA ILE A 115 7.74 4.56 4.58
C ILE A 115 9.06 4.58 5.34
N GLU A 116 9.59 3.41 5.66
CA GLU A 116 10.86 3.31 6.38
C GLU A 116 12.03 3.86 5.54
N ASN A 117 12.74 4.85 6.09
CA ASN A 117 13.87 5.53 5.44
C ASN A 117 15.09 4.62 5.17
N ASN A 118 15.20 3.46 5.83
CA ASN A 118 16.30 2.51 5.65
C ASN A 118 16.11 1.58 4.43
N LYS A 119 14.95 1.63 3.77
CA LYS A 119 14.68 0.79 2.59
C LYS A 119 15.23 1.45 1.34
N ASN A 120 15.75 0.64 0.43
CA ASN A 120 16.24 1.12 -0.86
C ASN A 120 15.05 1.55 -1.73
N ILE A 121 14.55 2.77 -1.49
CA ILE A 121 13.44 3.40 -2.21
C ILE A 121 13.69 3.38 -3.72
N SER A 122 14.95 3.63 -4.13
CA SER A 122 15.36 3.59 -5.54
C SER A 122 15.31 2.17 -6.13
N GLY A 123 15.62 1.16 -5.31
CA GLY A 123 15.51 -0.25 -5.66
C GLY A 123 14.06 -0.63 -5.91
N LEU A 124 13.15 -0.25 -5.02
CA LEU A 124 11.71 -0.48 -5.15
C LEU A 124 11.16 0.17 -6.42
N SER A 125 11.31 1.49 -6.58
CA SER A 125 10.75 2.22 -7.73
C SER A 125 11.30 1.71 -9.06
N SER A 126 12.58 1.32 -9.11
CA SER A 126 13.20 0.78 -10.33
C SER A 126 12.70 -0.62 -10.75
N ASN A 127 11.95 -1.30 -9.89
CA ASN A 127 11.41 -2.64 -10.15
C ASN A 127 9.90 -2.65 -10.41
N ILE A 128 9.21 -1.53 -10.21
CA ILE A 128 7.78 -1.38 -10.54
C ILE A 128 7.67 -0.98 -12.02
N VAL A 129 6.95 -1.77 -12.80
CA VAL A 129 6.73 -1.48 -14.21
C VAL A 129 5.87 -0.22 -14.36
N GLY A 130 6.33 0.71 -15.19
CA GLY A 130 5.61 1.96 -15.45
C GLY A 130 5.77 3.02 -14.36
N TYR A 131 6.65 2.80 -13.37
CA TYR A 131 6.97 3.81 -12.36
C TYR A 131 7.51 5.09 -13.00
N GLY A 132 6.98 6.24 -12.61
CA GLY A 132 7.30 7.56 -13.17
C GLY A 132 6.76 7.80 -14.58
N ILE A 133 5.93 6.89 -15.12
CA ILE A 133 5.30 7.04 -16.44
C ILE A 133 3.78 6.84 -16.34
N SER A 134 3.32 5.64 -15.99
CA SER A 134 1.90 5.32 -15.81
C SER A 134 1.46 5.40 -14.36
N TYR A 135 2.39 5.12 -13.44
CA TYR A 135 2.15 5.13 -12.00
C TYR A 135 3.29 5.88 -11.33
N ASP A 136 2.97 6.72 -10.34
CA ASP A 136 3.98 7.36 -9.50
C ASP A 136 3.51 7.36 -8.05
N LEU A 137 4.46 7.25 -7.14
CA LEU A 137 4.23 7.29 -5.70
C LEU A 137 5.19 8.34 -5.13
N PRO A 138 4.74 9.32 -4.32
CA PRO A 138 5.62 10.39 -3.85
C PRO A 138 6.52 9.90 -2.71
N LEU A 139 7.45 9.00 -3.02
CA LEU A 139 8.27 8.27 -2.06
C LEU A 139 9.06 9.19 -1.13
N GLU A 140 9.63 10.29 -1.65
CA GLU A 140 10.37 11.26 -0.83
C GLU A 140 9.45 12.00 0.16
N ALA A 141 8.22 12.31 -0.23
CA ALA A 141 7.26 12.93 0.68
C ALA A 141 6.80 11.92 1.74
N LEU A 142 6.51 10.68 1.34
CA LEU A 142 6.14 9.60 2.26
C LEU A 142 7.24 9.28 3.27
N SER A 143 8.51 9.39 2.87
CA SER A 143 9.65 9.06 3.74
C SER A 143 9.89 10.13 4.82
N LYS A 144 9.30 11.32 4.65
CA LYS A 144 9.25 12.37 5.67
C LYS A 144 8.11 12.16 6.67
N LEU A 145 7.18 11.25 6.39
CA LEU A 145 6.10 10.87 7.30
C LEU A 145 6.49 9.65 8.13
N SER A 146 6.14 9.70 9.40
CA SER A 146 6.24 8.57 10.33
C SER A 146 5.08 8.69 11.32
N ILE A 147 3.86 8.57 10.80
CA ILE A 147 2.64 8.71 11.58
C ILE A 147 2.26 7.31 12.10
N PRO A 148 2.21 7.10 13.42
CA PRO A 148 1.68 5.86 14.00
C PRO A 148 0.21 5.71 13.61
N ALA A 149 -0.19 4.51 13.16
CA ALA A 149 -1.55 4.25 12.73
C ALA A 149 -1.96 2.79 12.96
N ILE A 150 -3.25 2.58 13.20
CA ILE A 150 -3.90 1.26 13.26
C ILE A 150 -5.22 1.30 12.46
N VAL A 151 -5.63 0.15 11.92
CA VAL A 151 -7.00 -0.02 11.42
C VAL A 151 -7.84 -0.52 12.59
N PHE A 152 -8.82 0.28 13.01
CA PHE A 152 -9.74 -0.05 14.09
C PHE A 152 -11.13 0.52 13.78
N GLY A 153 -12.20 -0.18 14.17
CA GLY A 153 -13.55 0.29 13.89
C GLY A 153 -14.63 -0.75 14.21
N GLY A 154 -15.80 -0.54 13.60
CA GLY A 154 -16.96 -1.41 13.77
C GLY A 154 -16.74 -2.84 13.30
N GLU A 155 -17.49 -3.76 13.90
CA GLU A 155 -17.53 -5.15 13.46
C GLU A 155 -18.59 -5.29 12.37
N GLY A 156 -18.13 -5.59 11.16
CA GLY A 156 -18.98 -5.78 10.00
C GLY A 156 -18.57 -7.02 9.21
N LYS A 157 -19.45 -7.43 8.29
CA LYS A 157 -19.18 -8.53 7.37
C LYS A 157 -19.70 -8.19 5.98
N ASP A 158 -19.03 -8.75 4.98
CA ASP A 158 -19.38 -8.61 3.57
C ASP A 158 -19.30 -7.17 3.04
N PHE A 159 -18.29 -6.42 3.46
CA PHE A 159 -18.00 -5.07 2.94
C PHE A 159 -18.01 -5.03 1.41
N HIS A 160 -18.70 -4.04 0.84
CA HIS A 160 -18.89 -3.84 -0.60
C HIS A 160 -19.62 -4.97 -1.33
N LYS A 161 -20.39 -5.80 -0.60
CA LYS A 161 -21.28 -6.82 -1.18
C LYS A 161 -22.73 -6.49 -0.83
N TYR A 162 -23.66 -7.04 -1.59
CA TYR A 162 -25.10 -6.84 -1.33
C TYR A 162 -25.56 -7.40 0.04
N SER A 163 -24.78 -8.30 0.66
CA SER A 163 -25.03 -8.86 2.00
C SER A 163 -24.27 -8.15 3.12
N GLU A 164 -23.72 -6.96 2.83
CA GLU A 164 -23.04 -6.12 3.81
C GLU A 164 -23.91 -5.88 5.04
N ARG A 165 -23.33 -6.08 6.23
CA ARG A 165 -24.01 -5.92 7.51
C ARG A 165 -23.04 -5.54 8.61
N LEU A 166 -23.60 -4.95 9.66
CA LEU A 166 -22.87 -4.37 10.77
C LEU A 166 -23.43 -4.89 12.10
N ASN A 167 -22.55 -5.19 13.05
CA ASN A 167 -22.95 -5.37 14.45
C ASN A 167 -23.24 -3.99 15.05
N VAL A 168 -24.52 -3.62 15.07
CA VAL A 168 -24.99 -2.31 15.51
C VAL A 168 -24.69 -2.03 16.99
N PRO A 169 -24.98 -2.94 17.94
CA PRO A 169 -24.62 -2.72 19.35
C PRO A 169 -23.14 -2.42 19.56
N TYR A 170 -22.24 -3.22 18.99
CA TYR A 170 -20.80 -3.00 19.12
C TYR A 170 -20.39 -1.67 18.46
N THR A 171 -20.81 -1.45 17.23
CA THR A 171 -20.30 -0.33 16.43
C THR A 171 -20.82 1.02 16.91
N LEU A 172 -22.07 1.11 17.40
CA LEU A 172 -22.66 2.38 17.80
C LEU A 172 -22.54 2.67 19.30
N ASN A 173 -22.35 1.66 20.14
CA ASN A 173 -22.29 1.86 21.59
C ASN A 173 -20.89 1.61 22.17
N VAL A 174 -20.12 0.68 21.62
CA VAL A 174 -18.78 0.35 22.16
C VAL A 174 -17.70 1.16 21.45
N VAL A 175 -17.63 1.07 20.12
CA VAL A 175 -16.53 1.68 19.33
C VAL A 175 -16.33 3.18 19.60
N PRO A 176 -17.38 4.03 19.70
CA PRO A 176 -17.19 5.45 20.00
C PRO A 176 -16.51 5.69 21.35
N GLU A 177 -16.86 4.92 22.39
CA GLU A 177 -16.22 5.01 23.70
C GLU A 177 -14.76 4.54 23.66
N LEU A 178 -14.44 3.53 22.84
CA LEU A 178 -13.07 3.09 22.66
C LEU A 178 -12.21 4.14 21.94
N TYR A 179 -12.77 4.84 20.96
CA TYR A 179 -12.12 6.00 20.32
C TYR A 179 -11.83 7.11 21.34
N GLU A 180 -12.82 7.46 22.17
CA GLU A 180 -12.66 8.44 23.23
C GLU A 180 -11.56 8.03 24.22
N HIS A 181 -11.55 6.76 24.63
CA HIS A 181 -10.53 6.22 25.53
C HIS A 181 -9.12 6.26 24.92
N ILE A 182 -8.96 5.91 23.64
CA ILE A 182 -7.68 6.03 22.91
C ILE A 182 -7.22 7.49 22.93
N ILE A 183 -8.09 8.43 22.55
CA ILE A 183 -7.73 9.85 22.48
C ILE A 183 -7.26 10.36 23.85
N TYR A 184 -8.01 10.10 24.92
CA TYR A 184 -7.62 10.56 26.25
C TYR A 184 -6.36 9.87 26.77
N SER A 185 -6.20 8.57 26.54
CA SER A 185 -4.98 7.85 26.94
C SER A 185 -3.74 8.33 26.18
N LEU A 186 -3.88 8.89 24.97
CA LEU A 186 -2.77 9.49 24.21
C LEU A 186 -2.41 10.91 24.64
N LEU A 187 -3.39 11.68 25.11
CA LEU A 187 -3.23 13.08 25.49
C LEU A 187 -2.74 13.27 26.93
N GLN A 188 -2.84 12.23 27.76
CA GLN A 188 -2.17 12.16 29.06
C GLN A 188 -0.65 11.97 28.90
#